data_AF-A0A5J5TJY2-F1
#
_entry.id   AF-A0A5J5TJY2-F1
#
_cell.length_a   1.000
_cell.length_b   1.000
_cell.length_c   1.000
_cell.angle_alpha   90.00
_cell.angle_beta   90.00
_cell.angle_gamma   90.00
#
_symmetry.space_group_name_H-M   'P 1'
#
loop_
_entity.id
_entity.type
_entity.pdbx_description
1 polymer ?
#
loop_
_entity_poly.entity_id
_entity_poly.type
_entity_poly.pdbx_seq_one_letter_code
_entity_poly.pdbx_strand_id
1 'polypeptide(L)'
;MTNAPVILTLDCDMYSNDPTTPLRALCYILDPDMQSNLGYVQFPQEYHGLNKSDIYACEHKRLFKVHPIGYDGLSGPNYLGTGCFFRRRALYGGPSTLILPEIDGLSPDCVVNQPLTAPSVLELAHHVAGCNYENQTKWGSKIGLRYGSLVEDYYTGYRMKCEGWRSIFCYPETAAFLGDVPFNLLDVLSQNKRWAIGLLEVAFSRYSTITFGVKSMGLFMGLGYSYYAFWAILTIPITTYCLLPQLALLNELSIFPKVSDPWFLLYMFLFLGAYGQDLLEFVVHGGTIQRWWSDQRMWIMRGLSCYAFD
;
A
#
# COMPACT_ATOMS: atom_id res chain seq x y z
N MET A 1 29.31 -8.55 -3.50
CA MET A 1 27.87 -8.68 -3.20
C MET A 1 27.67 -9.42 -1.88
N THR A 2 26.70 -9.04 -1.05
CA THR A 2 26.39 -9.71 0.24
C THR A 2 25.11 -10.53 0.15
N ASN A 3 24.99 -11.62 0.93
CA ASN A 3 23.74 -12.38 1.06
C ASN A 3 23.01 -12.06 2.38
N ALA A 4 22.75 -10.77 2.63
CA ALA A 4 22.14 -10.34 3.88
C ALA A 4 20.72 -10.90 4.04
N PRO A 5 20.33 -11.47 5.21
CA PRO A 5 19.02 -12.10 5.41
C PRO A 5 17.87 -11.10 5.49
N VAL A 6 18.17 -9.81 5.65
CA VAL A 6 17.21 -8.72 5.69
C VAL A 6 17.52 -7.75 4.54
N ILE A 7 16.48 -7.30 3.86
CA ILE A 7 16.55 -6.36 2.74
C ILE A 7 15.66 -5.16 3.08
N LEU A 8 16.20 -3.95 3.02
CA LEU A 8 15.43 -2.72 3.11
C LEU A 8 15.09 -2.25 1.69
N THR A 9 13.82 -1.99 1.42
CA THR A 9 13.40 -1.22 0.23
C THR A 9 13.23 0.24 0.63
N LEU A 10 13.87 1.13 -0.14
CA LEU A 10 13.86 2.56 0.10
C LEU A 10 13.98 3.29 -1.25
N ASP A 11 13.03 4.17 -1.51
CA ASP A 11 13.02 5.01 -2.71
C ASP A 11 14.03 6.16 -2.59
N CYS A 12 14.41 6.75 -3.73
CA CYS A 12 15.45 7.79 -3.77
C CYS A 12 15.00 9.14 -3.17
N ASP A 13 13.70 9.37 -3.08
CA ASP A 13 13.06 10.52 -2.47
C ASP A 13 12.75 10.29 -0.97
N MET A 14 13.19 9.16 -0.41
CA MET A 14 13.04 8.79 0.99
C MET A 14 14.41 8.65 1.66
N TYR A 15 14.56 9.19 2.88
CA TYR A 15 15.77 9.01 3.68
C TYR A 15 15.47 8.46 5.07
N SER A 16 16.47 7.80 5.65
CA SER A 16 16.42 7.31 7.04
C SER A 16 16.54 8.48 8.01
N ASN A 17 15.48 8.73 8.78
CA ASN A 17 15.42 9.83 9.74
C ASN A 17 15.79 9.39 11.17
N ASP A 18 15.40 8.17 11.58
CA ASP A 18 15.77 7.61 12.90
C ASP A 18 16.85 6.53 12.74
N PRO A 19 18.08 6.72 13.26
CA PRO A 19 19.16 5.72 13.15
C PRO A 19 18.88 4.43 13.95
N THR A 20 17.88 4.43 14.85
CA THR A 20 17.46 3.24 15.60
C THR A 20 16.48 2.36 14.82
N THR A 21 16.00 2.82 13.66
CA THR A 21 15.02 2.09 12.82
C THR A 21 15.45 0.65 12.52
N PRO A 22 16.70 0.35 12.10
CA PRO A 22 17.11 -1.03 11.86
C PRO A 22 17.01 -1.92 13.10
N LEU A 23 17.33 -1.38 14.29
CA LEU A 23 17.21 -2.11 15.55
C LEU A 23 15.75 -2.45 15.85
N ARG A 24 14.83 -1.51 15.65
CA ARG A 24 13.38 -1.74 15.81
C ARG A 24 12.86 -2.82 14.86
N ALA A 25 13.27 -2.78 13.59
CA ALA A 25 12.90 -3.81 12.62
C ALA A 25 13.43 -5.19 13.03
N LEU A 26 14.68 -5.24 13.52
CA LEU A 26 15.30 -6.49 14.00
C LEU A 26 14.58 -7.07 15.21
N CYS A 27 14.01 -6.26 16.10
CA CYS A 27 13.21 -6.77 17.23
C CYS A 27 12.07 -7.68 16.77
N TYR A 28 11.36 -7.33 15.69
CA TYR A 28 10.30 -8.16 15.14
C TYR A 28 10.82 -9.32 14.29
N ILE A 29 11.85 -9.07 13.48
CA ILE A 29 12.41 -10.07 12.56
C ILE A 29 13.07 -11.24 13.30
N LEU A 30 13.69 -10.95 14.45
CA LEU A 30 14.39 -11.93 15.28
C LEU A 30 13.51 -12.52 16.38
N ASP A 31 12.25 -12.10 16.50
CA ASP A 31 11.30 -12.67 17.45
C ASP A 31 11.01 -14.15 17.09
N PRO A 32 11.36 -15.13 17.95
CA PRO A 32 11.14 -16.55 17.69
C PRO A 32 9.68 -16.91 17.41
N ASP A 33 8.73 -16.20 18.03
CA ASP A 33 7.29 -16.48 17.90
C ASP A 33 6.75 -16.03 16.54
N MET A 34 7.36 -15.01 15.93
CA MET A 34 6.97 -14.47 14.63
C MET A 34 7.82 -15.00 13.46
N GLN A 35 8.99 -15.55 13.76
CA GLN A 35 10.00 -15.94 12.76
C GLN A 35 9.49 -16.97 11.74
N SER A 36 8.49 -17.79 12.07
CA SER A 36 8.02 -18.83 11.16
C SER A 36 7.20 -18.28 9.97
N ASN A 37 6.53 -17.14 10.13
CA ASN A 37 5.59 -16.61 9.15
C ASN A 37 5.66 -15.09 8.93
N LEU A 38 6.59 -14.37 9.58
CA LEU A 38 6.83 -12.97 9.28
C LEU A 38 7.58 -12.80 7.95
N GLY A 39 6.98 -12.07 7.01
CA GLY A 39 7.55 -11.75 5.72
C GLY A 39 8.31 -10.42 5.72
N TYR A 40 7.70 -9.37 6.26
CA TYR A 40 8.29 -8.02 6.28
C TYR A 40 7.75 -7.15 7.42
N VAL A 41 8.50 -6.09 7.74
CA VAL A 41 8.10 -5.01 8.65
C VAL A 41 7.97 -3.72 7.86
N GLN A 42 6.77 -3.16 7.80
CA GLN A 42 6.45 -1.93 7.09
C GLN A 42 6.44 -0.76 8.07
N PHE A 43 7.12 0.32 7.71
CA PHE A 43 7.05 1.61 8.41
C PHE A 43 6.11 2.56 7.65
N PRO A 44 5.50 3.56 8.32
CA PRO A 44 4.71 4.57 7.64
C PRO A 44 5.54 5.34 6.62
N GLN A 45 4.93 5.71 5.49
CA GLN A 45 5.46 6.77 4.65
C GLN A 45 5.09 8.11 5.28
N GLU A 46 6.10 8.90 5.62
CA GLU A 46 5.95 10.23 6.18
C GLU A 46 6.75 11.22 5.36
N TYR A 47 6.29 12.47 5.31
CA TYR A 47 6.86 13.46 4.42
C TYR A 47 7.17 14.76 5.15
N HIS A 48 8.24 15.43 4.72
CA HIS A 48 8.52 16.80 5.14
C HIS A 48 8.01 17.81 4.10
N GLY A 49 8.02 19.10 4.45
CA GLY A 49 7.63 20.16 3.51
C GLY A 49 6.12 20.28 3.24
N LEU A 50 5.28 19.48 3.92
CA LEU A 50 3.83 19.65 3.88
C LEU A 50 3.42 21.03 4.40
N ASN A 51 2.66 21.78 3.61
CA ASN A 51 2.07 23.03 4.08
C ASN A 51 0.98 22.74 5.15
N LYS A 52 0.67 23.75 5.98
CA LYS A 52 -0.27 23.62 7.11
C LYS A 52 -1.62 23.00 6.74
N SER A 53 -2.10 23.27 5.53
CA SER A 53 -3.41 22.85 5.05
C SER A 53 -3.38 21.52 4.29
N ASP A 54 -2.20 21.05 3.90
CA ASP A 54 -1.97 19.93 2.98
C ASP A 54 -2.95 19.97 1.79
N ILE A 55 -2.88 21.05 1.02
CA ILE A 55 -3.91 21.36 -0.01
C ILE A 55 -4.07 20.29 -1.09
N TYR A 56 -3.10 19.40 -1.26
CA TYR A 56 -3.14 18.28 -2.20
C TYR A 56 -3.31 16.92 -1.51
N ALA A 57 -3.47 16.90 -0.18
CA ALA A 57 -3.66 15.70 0.63
C ALA A 57 -2.54 14.66 0.41
N CYS A 58 -1.30 15.14 0.25
CA CYS A 58 -0.16 14.29 -0.10
C CYS A 58 0.25 13.36 1.04
N GLU A 59 -0.12 13.65 2.30
CA GLU A 59 0.16 12.72 3.40
C GLU A 59 -0.53 11.36 3.21
N HIS A 60 -1.64 11.30 2.44
CA HIS A 60 -2.41 10.06 2.25
C HIS A 60 -2.64 9.32 3.58
N LYS A 61 -2.96 10.08 4.63
CA LYS A 61 -2.91 9.65 6.03
C LYS A 61 -3.62 8.33 6.32
N ARG A 62 -4.77 8.11 5.67
CA ARG A 62 -5.52 6.86 5.81
C ARG A 62 -4.75 5.66 5.27
N LEU A 63 -4.15 5.78 4.07
CA LEU A 63 -3.39 4.73 3.42
C LEU A 63 -2.11 4.37 4.17
N PHE A 64 -1.35 5.38 4.62
CA PHE A 64 0.00 5.17 5.18
C PHE A 64 0.06 5.07 6.71
N LYS A 65 -0.98 5.51 7.43
CA LYS A 65 -0.99 5.52 8.90
C LYS A 65 -2.20 4.80 9.50
N VAL A 66 -3.42 5.18 9.12
CA VAL A 66 -4.64 4.69 9.80
C VAL A 66 -4.97 3.24 9.44
N HIS A 67 -5.14 2.93 8.15
CA HIS A 67 -5.51 1.58 7.72
C HIS A 67 -4.45 0.51 8.06
N PRO A 68 -3.13 0.77 7.94
CA PRO A 68 -2.10 -0.17 8.40
C PRO A 68 -2.24 -0.61 9.86
N ILE A 69 -2.62 0.31 10.76
CA ILE A 69 -2.87 -0.02 12.18
C ILE A 69 -4.03 -1.02 12.31
N GLY A 70 -5.11 -0.80 11.55
CA GLY A 70 -6.25 -1.73 11.52
C GLY A 70 -5.87 -3.12 10.99
N TYR A 71 -5.02 -3.19 9.96
CA TYR A 71 -4.55 -4.46 9.40
C TYR A 71 -3.57 -5.21 10.30
N ASP A 72 -2.84 -4.51 11.17
CA ASP A 72 -1.90 -5.12 12.11
C ASP A 72 -2.61 -6.02 13.13
N GLY A 73 -3.85 -5.69 13.49
CA GLY A 73 -4.73 -6.56 14.29
C GLY A 73 -5.19 -7.83 13.59
N LEU A 74 -4.93 -7.97 12.28
CA LEU A 74 -5.23 -9.15 11.48
C LEU A 74 -3.93 -9.87 11.09
N SER A 75 -3.50 -9.71 9.84
CA SER A 75 -2.30 -10.37 9.30
C SER A 75 -1.15 -9.39 9.03
N GLY A 76 -1.30 -8.11 9.35
CA GLY A 76 -0.34 -7.04 9.05
C GLY A 76 -0.67 -6.22 7.81
N PRO A 77 -0.03 -5.05 7.64
CA PRO A 77 -0.28 -4.13 6.52
C PRO A 77 0.17 -4.70 5.17
N ASN A 78 -0.23 -4.03 4.09
CA ASN A 78 0.33 -4.28 2.76
C ASN A 78 1.75 -3.70 2.64
N TYR A 79 2.46 -4.13 1.60
CA TYR A 79 3.73 -3.52 1.18
C TYR A 79 3.42 -2.26 0.37
N LEU A 80 4.12 -1.17 0.69
CA LEU A 80 3.87 0.18 0.16
C LEU A 80 5.05 0.73 -0.65
N GLY A 81 5.97 -0.12 -1.13
CA GLY A 81 7.09 0.28 -1.99
C GLY A 81 8.36 0.71 -1.25
N THR A 82 8.22 1.48 -0.16
CA THR A 82 9.37 2.06 0.56
C THR A 82 9.26 1.89 2.08
N GLY A 83 10.37 2.07 2.79
CA GLY A 83 10.43 1.97 4.25
C GLY A 83 10.06 0.57 4.77
N CYS A 84 10.43 -0.49 4.03
CA CYS A 84 10.03 -1.85 4.32
C CYS A 84 11.24 -2.78 4.48
N PHE A 85 11.31 -3.48 5.62
CA PHE A 85 12.33 -4.49 5.86
C PHE A 85 11.78 -5.88 5.58
N PHE A 86 12.18 -6.47 4.45
CA PHE A 86 11.88 -7.84 4.08
C PHE A 86 12.84 -8.82 4.72
N ARG A 87 12.33 -9.97 5.14
CA ARG A 87 13.16 -11.16 5.29
C ARG A 87 13.41 -11.74 3.91
N ARG A 88 14.67 -11.90 3.53
CA ARG A 88 15.07 -12.42 2.21
C ARG A 88 14.34 -13.72 1.88
N ARG A 89 14.25 -14.65 2.83
CA ARG A 89 13.49 -15.92 2.71
C ARG A 89 12.06 -15.74 2.21
N ALA A 90 11.39 -14.65 2.56
CA ALA A 90 10.01 -14.40 2.16
C ALA A 90 9.85 -14.10 0.67
N LEU A 91 10.92 -13.71 -0.01
CA LEU A 91 10.95 -13.52 -1.46
C LEU A 91 11.12 -14.84 -2.23
N TYR A 92 11.34 -15.97 -1.57
CA TYR A 92 11.58 -17.27 -2.19
C TYR A 92 10.42 -18.25 -1.95
N GLY A 93 9.19 -17.78 -2.19
CA GLY A 93 7.96 -18.57 -2.04
C GLY A 93 7.27 -18.41 -0.69
N GLY A 94 6.28 -19.26 -0.40
CA GLY A 94 5.47 -19.19 0.82
C GLY A 94 6.23 -19.60 2.10
N PRO A 95 5.66 -19.35 3.29
CA PRO A 95 6.27 -19.74 4.57
C PRO A 95 6.59 -21.24 4.62
N SER A 96 5.63 -22.08 4.19
CA SER A 96 5.76 -23.54 4.18
C SER A 96 6.29 -24.12 2.86
N THR A 97 6.65 -23.28 1.88
CA THR A 97 7.08 -23.73 0.55
C THR A 97 8.22 -22.87 0.04
N LEU A 98 9.44 -23.29 0.34
CA LEU A 98 10.66 -22.68 -0.19
C LEU A 98 10.82 -23.05 -1.67
N ILE A 99 11.10 -22.06 -2.49
CA ILE A 99 11.44 -22.24 -3.90
C ILE A 99 12.92 -21.89 -4.05
N LEU A 100 13.73 -22.88 -4.38
CA LEU A 100 15.15 -22.68 -4.61
C LEU A 100 15.37 -21.98 -5.96
N PRO A 101 16.29 -21.00 -6.02
CA PRO A 101 16.74 -20.43 -7.28
C PRO A 101 17.54 -21.47 -8.09
N GLU A 102 17.75 -21.17 -9.36
CA GLU A 102 18.46 -22.04 -10.30
C GLU A 102 19.94 -22.22 -9.95
N ILE A 103 20.51 -21.26 -9.21
CA ILE A 103 21.91 -21.27 -8.75
C ILE A 103 21.91 -21.38 -7.22
N ASP A 104 22.48 -22.47 -6.70
CA ASP A 104 22.52 -22.77 -5.25
C ASP A 104 23.10 -21.62 -4.40
N GLY A 105 24.10 -20.91 -4.94
CA GLY A 105 24.72 -19.75 -4.29
C GLY A 105 23.79 -18.54 -4.08
N LEU A 106 22.62 -18.52 -4.71
CA LEU A 106 21.61 -17.47 -4.56
C LEU A 106 20.51 -17.83 -3.55
N SER A 107 20.59 -19.00 -2.93
CA SER A 107 19.64 -19.43 -1.90
C SER A 107 19.61 -18.42 -0.74
N PRO A 108 18.42 -18.10 -0.18
CA PRO A 108 18.29 -17.15 0.91
C PRO A 108 19.11 -17.54 2.16
N ASP A 109 19.39 -18.84 2.35
CA ASP A 109 20.12 -19.37 3.49
C ASP A 109 21.60 -19.67 3.17
N CYS A 110 22.08 -19.29 1.98
CA CYS A 110 23.47 -19.53 1.57
C CYS A 110 24.45 -18.65 2.37
N VAL A 111 25.42 -19.29 3.04
CA VAL A 111 26.51 -18.59 3.72
C VAL A 111 27.65 -18.32 2.72
N VAL A 112 27.86 -17.05 2.38
CA VAL A 112 28.90 -16.64 1.43
C VAL A 112 30.21 -16.39 2.19
N ASN A 113 31.22 -17.24 1.94
CA ASN A 113 32.55 -17.13 2.56
C ASN A 113 33.60 -16.45 1.65
N GLN A 114 33.21 -16.02 0.44
CA GLN A 114 34.12 -15.38 -0.50
C GLN A 114 34.15 -13.85 -0.31
N PRO A 115 35.30 -13.19 -0.52
CA PRO A 115 35.38 -11.74 -0.45
C PRO A 115 34.56 -11.09 -1.57
N LEU A 116 34.03 -9.89 -1.32
CA LEU A 116 33.18 -9.16 -2.25
C LEU A 116 33.84 -8.89 -3.62
N THR A 117 35.16 -8.80 -3.64
CA THR A 117 36.00 -8.52 -4.81
C THR A 117 36.47 -9.79 -5.54
N ALA A 118 36.06 -10.98 -5.09
CA ALA A 118 36.41 -12.21 -5.77
C ALA A 118 35.89 -12.20 -7.23
N PRO A 119 36.71 -12.56 -8.23
CA PRO A 119 36.28 -12.58 -9.63
C PRO A 119 35.01 -13.42 -9.85
N SER A 120 34.90 -14.57 -9.19
CA SER A 120 33.71 -15.44 -9.23
C SER A 120 32.43 -14.75 -8.77
N VAL A 121 32.52 -13.90 -7.73
CA VAL A 121 31.36 -13.14 -7.20
C VAL A 121 30.95 -12.05 -8.19
N LEU A 122 31.92 -11.40 -8.83
CA LEU A 122 31.66 -10.35 -9.84
C LEU A 122 31.08 -10.94 -11.13
N GLU A 123 31.62 -12.07 -11.60
CA GLU A 123 31.10 -12.80 -12.75
C GLU A 123 29.68 -13.30 -12.51
N LEU A 124 29.40 -13.86 -11.32
CA LEU A 124 28.05 -14.26 -10.93
C LEU A 124 27.10 -13.06 -10.89
N ALA A 125 27.52 -11.94 -10.29
CA ALA A 125 26.73 -10.72 -10.23
C ALA A 125 26.40 -10.17 -11.64
N HIS A 126 27.37 -10.20 -12.56
CA HIS A 126 27.17 -9.82 -13.95
C HIS A 126 26.20 -10.78 -14.67
N HIS A 127 26.32 -12.09 -14.42
CA HIS A 127 25.44 -13.10 -15.01
C HIS A 127 23.98 -12.92 -14.58
N VAL A 128 23.72 -12.76 -13.27
CA VAL A 128 22.34 -12.61 -12.74
C VAL A 128 21.70 -11.26 -13.08
N ALA A 129 22.51 -10.24 -13.39
CA ALA A 129 22.04 -8.94 -13.88
C ALA A 129 21.76 -8.93 -15.40
N GLY A 130 22.02 -10.04 -16.10
CA GLY A 130 21.80 -10.14 -17.54
C GLY A 130 20.31 -10.08 -17.90
N CYS A 131 19.98 -9.42 -19.02
CA CYS A 131 18.60 -9.23 -19.48
C CYS A 131 17.81 -10.53 -19.73
N ASN A 132 18.51 -11.63 -20.01
CA ASN A 132 17.91 -12.93 -20.27
C ASN A 132 17.87 -13.83 -19.04
N TYR A 133 18.42 -13.41 -17.90
CA TYR A 133 18.55 -14.26 -16.72
C TYR A 133 17.21 -14.81 -16.25
N GLU A 134 16.18 -13.95 -16.24
CA GLU A 134 14.86 -14.32 -15.75
C GLU A 134 14.00 -15.07 -16.76
N ASN A 135 14.47 -15.23 -18.00
CA ASN A 135 13.71 -15.89 -19.05
C ASN A 135 13.47 -17.36 -18.70
N GLN A 136 12.19 -17.79 -18.75
CA GLN A 136 11.76 -19.15 -18.37
C GLN A 136 12.09 -19.56 -16.92
N THR A 137 12.42 -18.59 -16.05
CA THR A 137 12.62 -18.82 -14.62
C THR A 137 11.34 -18.57 -13.81
N LYS A 138 11.43 -18.76 -12.50
CA LYS A 138 10.34 -18.45 -11.56
C LYS A 138 10.41 -17.03 -10.99
N TRP A 139 11.41 -16.22 -11.37
CA TRP A 139 11.51 -14.82 -10.98
C TRP A 139 10.31 -14.01 -11.49
N GLY A 140 9.84 -13.07 -10.67
CA GLY A 140 8.65 -12.28 -10.97
C GLY A 140 7.31 -12.99 -10.77
N SER A 141 7.26 -14.31 -10.97
CA SER A 141 6.02 -15.08 -10.85
C SER A 141 5.85 -15.72 -9.47
N LYS A 142 6.95 -16.26 -8.91
CA LYS A 142 6.98 -17.00 -7.63
C LYS A 142 8.18 -16.67 -6.75
N ILE A 143 9.25 -16.13 -7.31
CA ILE A 143 10.43 -15.62 -6.60
C ILE A 143 10.53 -14.11 -6.82
N GLY A 144 10.98 -13.36 -5.81
CA GLY A 144 11.15 -11.92 -5.85
C GLY A 144 9.84 -11.14 -5.80
N LEU A 145 9.93 -9.86 -6.18
CA LEU A 145 8.77 -8.99 -6.38
C LEU A 145 7.90 -9.52 -7.53
N ARG A 146 6.59 -9.32 -7.46
CA ARG A 146 5.61 -9.97 -8.33
C ARG A 146 5.29 -9.13 -9.56
N TYR A 147 5.37 -9.73 -10.75
CA TYR A 147 5.06 -9.08 -12.02
C TYR A 147 3.56 -9.08 -12.33
N GLY A 148 3.13 -8.10 -13.14
CA GLY A 148 1.80 -8.08 -13.73
C GLY A 148 0.86 -7.00 -13.18
N SER A 149 1.39 -5.96 -12.54
CA SER A 149 0.63 -4.76 -12.21
C SER A 149 1.55 -3.53 -12.14
N LEU A 150 1.02 -2.34 -12.46
CA LEU A 150 1.70 -1.04 -12.24
C LEU A 150 1.86 -0.66 -10.75
N VAL A 151 1.22 -1.41 -9.85
CA VAL A 151 1.39 -1.32 -8.38
C VAL A 151 1.97 -2.64 -7.87
N GLU A 152 3.18 -2.96 -8.31
CA GLU A 152 3.87 -4.20 -7.97
C GLU A 152 4.13 -4.32 -6.47
N ASP A 153 4.23 -3.20 -5.76
CA ASP A 153 4.33 -3.13 -4.31
C ASP A 153 3.10 -3.74 -3.62
N TYR A 154 1.93 -3.17 -3.87
CA TYR A 154 0.65 -3.65 -3.38
C TYR A 154 0.42 -5.09 -3.81
N TYR A 155 0.68 -5.41 -5.08
CA TYR A 155 0.47 -6.74 -5.63
C TYR A 155 1.42 -7.78 -5.02
N THR A 156 2.69 -7.45 -4.82
CA THR A 156 3.66 -8.33 -4.12
C THR A 156 3.21 -8.60 -2.71
N GLY A 157 2.90 -7.55 -1.94
CA GLY A 157 2.41 -7.67 -0.58
C GLY A 157 1.16 -8.56 -0.51
N TYR A 158 0.16 -8.29 -1.35
CA TYR A 158 -1.07 -9.07 -1.48
C TYR A 158 -0.78 -10.56 -1.76
N ARG A 159 0.05 -10.85 -2.76
CA ARG A 159 0.40 -12.22 -3.14
C ARG A 159 1.10 -12.96 -2.01
N MET A 160 2.01 -12.31 -1.29
CA MET A 160 2.69 -12.89 -0.14
C MET A 160 1.71 -13.22 0.98
N LYS A 161 0.74 -12.34 1.27
CA LYS A 161 -0.32 -12.62 2.26
C LYS A 161 -1.17 -13.82 1.86
N CYS A 162 -1.58 -13.90 0.59
CA CYS A 162 -2.32 -15.05 0.07
C CYS A 162 -1.53 -16.37 0.13
N GLU A 163 -0.20 -16.29 0.15
CA GLU A 163 0.72 -17.42 0.34
C GLU A 163 0.94 -17.77 1.82
N GLY A 164 0.39 -16.98 2.75
CA GLY A 164 0.41 -17.21 4.20
C GLY A 164 1.41 -16.38 4.99
N TRP A 165 2.14 -15.45 4.34
CA TRP A 165 3.04 -14.53 5.06
C TRP A 165 2.25 -13.50 5.86
N ARG A 166 2.75 -13.17 7.05
CA ARG A 166 2.34 -12.04 7.87
C ARG A 166 3.30 -10.87 7.69
N SER A 167 2.88 -9.68 8.07
CA SER A 167 3.75 -8.51 8.19
C SER A 167 3.43 -7.78 9.48
N ILE A 168 4.26 -6.81 9.84
CA ILE A 168 4.05 -5.96 11.00
C ILE A 168 4.08 -4.50 10.54
N PHE A 169 3.20 -3.69 11.11
CA PHE A 169 3.28 -2.23 11.01
C PHE A 169 4.05 -1.66 12.21
N CYS A 170 5.26 -1.14 11.98
CA CYS A 170 6.02 -0.47 13.03
C CYS A 170 5.84 1.05 12.90
N TYR A 171 5.09 1.66 13.82
CA TYR A 171 4.86 3.10 13.86
C TYR A 171 5.53 3.75 15.09
N PRO A 172 6.83 4.08 15.03
CA PRO A 172 7.52 4.79 16.10
C PRO A 172 7.06 6.25 16.23
N GLU A 173 7.22 6.84 17.43
CA GLU A 173 6.90 8.27 17.67
C GLU A 173 7.73 9.22 16.81
N THR A 174 9.00 8.88 16.58
CA THR A 174 9.86 9.59 15.63
C THR A 174 9.74 8.91 14.28
N ALA A 175 9.42 9.66 13.23
CA ALA A 175 9.34 9.13 11.87
C ALA A 175 10.62 8.38 11.51
N ALA A 176 10.49 7.10 11.16
CA ALA A 176 11.62 6.24 10.80
C ALA A 176 12.25 6.69 9.47
N PHE A 177 11.39 7.01 8.51
CA PHE A 177 11.75 7.48 7.19
C PHE A 177 10.98 8.76 6.89
N LEU A 178 11.62 9.69 6.17
CA LEU A 178 11.00 10.91 5.68
C LEU A 178 11.28 11.04 4.20
N GLY A 179 10.27 11.46 3.44
CA GLY A 179 10.44 11.73 2.02
C GLY A 179 9.86 13.05 1.55
N ASP A 180 10.05 13.31 0.26
CA ASP A 180 9.53 14.47 -0.43
C ASP A 180 8.09 14.25 -0.89
N VAL A 181 7.27 15.31 -0.84
CA VAL A 181 5.93 15.29 -1.45
C VAL A 181 5.96 15.86 -2.86
N PRO A 182 5.05 15.41 -3.74
CA PRO A 182 4.79 16.12 -4.99
C PRO A 182 4.36 17.58 -4.69
N PHE A 183 5.01 18.54 -5.35
CA PHE A 183 4.79 19.98 -5.10
C PHE A 183 3.69 20.59 -5.99
N ASN A 184 3.16 19.84 -6.96
CA ASN A 184 2.10 20.32 -7.85
C ASN A 184 0.99 19.27 -8.04
N LEU A 185 -0.19 19.77 -8.40
CA LEU A 185 -1.40 18.95 -8.55
C LEU A 185 -1.28 17.91 -9.67
N LEU A 186 -0.59 18.23 -10.77
CA LEU A 186 -0.49 17.34 -11.92
C LEU A 186 0.27 16.06 -11.57
N ASP A 187 1.37 16.19 -10.82
CA ASP A 187 2.15 15.05 -10.36
C ASP A 187 1.35 14.17 -9.38
N VAL A 188 0.59 14.79 -8.47
CA VAL A 188 -0.31 14.05 -7.55
C VAL A 188 -1.37 13.26 -8.33
N LEU A 189 -2.01 13.87 -9.31
CA LEU A 189 -3.04 13.21 -10.13
C LEU A 189 -2.44 12.12 -11.03
N SER A 190 -1.24 12.35 -11.60
CA SER A 190 -0.51 11.37 -12.40
C SER A 190 -0.14 10.13 -11.57
N GLN A 191 0.36 10.34 -10.34
CA GLN A 191 0.65 9.26 -9.42
C GLN A 191 -0.62 8.48 -9.05
N ASN A 192 -1.71 9.16 -8.69
CA ASN A 192 -2.97 8.50 -8.35
C ASN A 192 -3.61 7.79 -9.54
N LYS A 193 -3.40 8.27 -10.77
CA LYS A 193 -3.81 7.59 -12.01
C LYS A 193 -3.07 6.26 -12.16
N ARG A 194 -1.73 6.26 -12.02
CA ARG A 194 -0.93 5.03 -12.07
C ARG A 194 -1.41 4.02 -11.01
N TRP A 195 -1.69 4.48 -9.79
CA TRP A 195 -2.23 3.64 -8.74
C TRP A 195 -3.61 3.07 -9.11
N ALA A 196 -4.52 3.90 -9.61
CA ALA A 196 -5.85 3.46 -10.03
C ALA A 196 -5.79 2.35 -11.10
N ILE A 197 -4.99 2.56 -12.16
CA ILE A 197 -4.81 1.58 -13.23
C ILE A 197 -4.25 0.28 -12.64
N GLY A 198 -3.14 0.35 -11.90
CA GLY A 198 -2.52 -0.84 -11.33
C GLY A 198 -3.44 -1.61 -10.37
N LEU A 199 -4.18 -0.90 -9.51
CA LEU A 199 -5.12 -1.51 -8.58
C LEU A 199 -6.27 -2.23 -9.31
N LEU A 200 -6.78 -1.65 -10.41
CA LEU A 200 -7.78 -2.30 -11.25
C LEU A 200 -7.21 -3.50 -12.01
N GLU A 201 -5.94 -3.47 -12.45
CA GLU A 201 -5.26 -4.66 -13.01
C GLU A 201 -5.27 -5.80 -11.99
N VAL A 202 -4.98 -5.53 -10.71
CA VAL A 202 -5.07 -6.55 -9.66
C VAL A 202 -6.51 -7.00 -9.44
N ALA A 203 -7.46 -6.06 -9.38
CA ALA A 203 -8.88 -6.32 -9.16
C ALA A 203 -9.49 -7.27 -10.20
N PHE A 204 -9.11 -7.11 -11.46
CA PHE A 204 -9.60 -7.91 -12.60
C PHE A 204 -8.63 -9.00 -13.05
N SER A 205 -7.52 -9.20 -12.34
CA SER A 205 -6.60 -10.31 -12.59
C SER A 205 -7.21 -11.67 -12.22
N ARG A 206 -6.55 -12.75 -12.67
CA ARG A 206 -6.81 -14.12 -12.18
C ARG A 206 -6.68 -14.29 -10.65
N TYR A 207 -6.06 -13.31 -9.99
CA TYR A 207 -5.87 -13.27 -8.55
C TYR A 207 -6.67 -12.15 -7.91
N SER A 208 -7.86 -11.85 -8.43
CA SER A 208 -8.78 -10.85 -7.87
C SER A 208 -8.93 -10.96 -6.35
N THR A 209 -8.95 -9.81 -5.68
CA THR A 209 -8.99 -9.71 -4.21
C THR A 209 -10.29 -10.24 -3.60
N ILE A 210 -11.43 -10.10 -4.29
CA ILE A 210 -12.74 -10.56 -3.80
C ILE A 210 -12.88 -12.08 -3.90
N THR A 211 -12.27 -12.72 -4.89
CA THR A 211 -12.39 -14.17 -5.10
C THR A 211 -11.19 -14.91 -4.53
N PHE A 212 -10.03 -14.75 -5.14
CA PHE A 212 -8.79 -15.39 -4.73
C PHE A 212 -8.35 -14.87 -3.35
N GLY A 213 -8.38 -13.56 -3.13
CA GLY A 213 -7.93 -12.93 -1.88
C GLY A 213 -8.75 -13.34 -0.66
N VAL A 214 -10.08 -13.23 -0.74
CA VAL A 214 -10.99 -13.68 0.33
C VAL A 214 -10.84 -15.17 0.62
N LYS A 215 -10.70 -16.00 -0.43
CA LYS A 215 -10.47 -17.44 -0.26
C LYS A 215 -9.14 -17.75 0.44
N SER A 216 -8.09 -16.99 0.14
CA SER A 216 -6.75 -17.24 0.67
C SER A 216 -6.50 -16.65 2.06
N MET A 217 -7.03 -15.45 2.36
CA MET A 217 -6.71 -14.70 3.58
C MET A 217 -7.89 -14.53 4.54
N GLY A 218 -9.09 -14.96 4.13
CA GLY A 218 -10.33 -14.74 4.87
C GLY A 218 -11.03 -13.42 4.52
N LEU A 219 -12.26 -13.27 4.99
CA LEU A 219 -13.17 -12.20 4.60
C LEU A 219 -12.63 -10.80 4.89
N PHE A 220 -12.18 -10.54 6.13
CA PHE A 220 -11.77 -9.19 6.54
C PHE A 220 -10.51 -8.70 5.80
N MET A 221 -9.47 -9.53 5.71
CA MET A 221 -8.27 -9.19 4.95
C MET A 221 -8.57 -9.08 3.46
N GLY A 222 -9.36 -10.00 2.90
CA GLY A 222 -9.79 -9.96 1.51
C GLY A 222 -10.51 -8.65 1.18
N LEU A 223 -11.49 -8.25 1.99
CA LEU A 223 -12.22 -6.98 1.82
C LEU A 223 -11.32 -5.75 2.02
N GLY A 224 -10.38 -5.77 2.96
CA GLY A 224 -9.41 -4.68 3.14
C GLY A 224 -8.53 -4.47 1.90
N TYR A 225 -8.03 -5.55 1.31
CA TYR A 225 -7.34 -5.46 0.02
C TYR A 225 -8.29 -5.01 -1.09
N SER A 226 -9.52 -5.55 -1.15
CA SER A 226 -10.52 -5.15 -2.16
C SER A 226 -10.89 -3.68 -2.09
N TYR A 227 -10.95 -3.07 -0.91
CA TYR A 227 -11.20 -1.64 -0.76
C TYR A 227 -10.25 -0.81 -1.63
N TYR A 228 -8.96 -1.12 -1.62
CA TYR A 228 -7.99 -0.43 -2.48
C TYR A 228 -8.08 -0.88 -3.93
N ALA A 229 -8.16 -2.19 -4.19
CA ALA A 229 -8.20 -2.72 -5.55
C ALA A 229 -9.34 -2.10 -6.39
N PHE A 230 -10.50 -1.85 -5.75
CA PHE A 230 -11.68 -1.30 -6.40
C PHE A 230 -11.89 0.20 -6.13
N TRP A 231 -10.92 0.89 -5.50
CA TRP A 231 -11.12 2.27 -5.04
C TRP A 231 -11.49 3.25 -6.16
N ALA A 232 -11.06 2.98 -7.39
CA ALA A 232 -11.21 3.85 -8.53
C ALA A 232 -12.63 3.76 -9.09
N ILE A 233 -13.34 2.64 -8.86
CA ILE A 233 -14.74 2.47 -9.25
C ILE A 233 -15.64 3.49 -8.54
N LEU A 234 -15.20 4.07 -7.42
CA LEU A 234 -15.89 5.18 -6.76
C LEU A 234 -16.07 6.41 -7.67
N THR A 235 -15.33 6.53 -8.78
CA THR A 235 -15.60 7.54 -9.81
C THR A 235 -17.05 7.53 -10.31
N ILE A 236 -17.68 6.36 -10.42
CA ILE A 236 -19.06 6.22 -10.91
C ILE A 236 -20.04 6.91 -9.95
N PRO A 237 -20.17 6.49 -8.67
CA PRO A 237 -21.07 7.16 -7.74
C PRO A 237 -20.68 8.62 -7.53
N ILE A 238 -19.40 8.97 -7.40
CA ILE A 238 -18.97 10.37 -7.24
C ILE A 238 -19.49 11.22 -8.41
N THR A 239 -19.27 10.79 -9.65
CA THR A 239 -19.73 11.51 -10.84
C THR A 239 -21.26 11.60 -10.88
N THR A 240 -21.97 10.52 -10.57
CA THR A 240 -23.45 10.52 -10.49
C THR A 240 -23.94 11.54 -9.47
N TYR A 241 -23.43 11.50 -8.23
CA TYR A 241 -23.84 12.41 -7.16
C TYR A 241 -23.40 13.86 -7.42
N CYS A 242 -22.33 14.09 -8.17
CA CYS A 242 -21.89 15.42 -8.56
C CYS A 242 -22.74 16.07 -9.67
N LEU A 243 -23.51 15.29 -10.45
CA LEU A 243 -24.38 15.80 -11.52
C LEU A 243 -25.87 15.83 -11.11
N LEU A 244 -26.26 14.96 -10.18
CA LEU A 244 -27.66 14.81 -9.78
C LEU A 244 -28.29 16.13 -9.27
N PRO A 245 -27.66 16.94 -8.40
CA PRO A 245 -28.24 18.20 -7.92
C PRO A 245 -28.50 19.22 -9.04
N GLN A 246 -27.59 19.32 -10.01
CA GLN A 246 -27.70 20.26 -11.12
C GLN A 246 -28.81 19.83 -12.08
N LEU A 247 -28.91 18.53 -12.37
CA LEU A 247 -30.00 18.00 -13.19
C LEU A 247 -31.35 18.18 -12.51
N ALA A 248 -31.45 17.91 -11.20
CA ALA A 248 -32.69 18.12 -10.47
C ALA A 248 -33.08 19.60 -10.41
N LEU A 249 -32.12 20.51 -10.23
CA LEU A 249 -32.36 21.95 -10.26
C LEU A 249 -32.91 22.40 -11.61
N LEU A 250 -32.34 21.91 -12.73
CA LEU A 250 -32.81 22.23 -14.08
C LEU A 250 -34.21 21.69 -14.40
N ASN A 251 -34.62 20.59 -13.74
CA ASN A 251 -35.92 19.96 -13.93
C ASN A 251 -36.93 20.32 -12.81
N GLU A 252 -36.58 21.27 -11.93
CA GLU A 252 -37.40 21.68 -10.79
C GLU A 252 -37.81 20.52 -9.85
N LEU A 253 -36.96 19.50 -9.74
CA LEU A 253 -37.17 18.32 -8.89
C LEU A 253 -36.52 18.52 -7.51
N SER A 254 -37.23 18.14 -6.45
CA SER A 254 -36.67 18.06 -5.09
C SER A 254 -36.09 16.67 -4.85
N ILE A 255 -34.78 16.57 -4.63
CA ILE A 255 -34.10 15.28 -4.32
C ILE A 255 -34.17 14.95 -2.83
N PHE A 256 -34.27 15.97 -1.97
CA PHE A 256 -34.29 15.81 -0.52
C PHE A 256 -35.68 16.02 0.06
N PRO A 257 -36.01 15.34 1.19
CA PRO A 257 -37.27 15.56 1.89
C PRO A 257 -37.31 16.97 2.51
N LYS A 258 -38.52 17.49 2.69
CA LYS A 258 -38.74 18.76 3.41
C LYS A 258 -38.40 18.59 4.89
N VAL A 259 -38.01 19.67 5.57
CA VAL A 259 -37.72 19.64 7.02
C VAL A 259 -38.91 19.19 7.87
N SER A 260 -40.13 19.41 7.37
CA SER A 260 -41.37 18.93 8.01
C SER A 260 -41.60 17.42 7.89
N ASP A 261 -40.87 16.74 7.01
CA ASP A 261 -40.96 15.30 6.80
C ASP A 261 -40.16 14.56 7.89
N PRO A 262 -40.74 13.60 8.63
CA PRO A 262 -40.01 12.80 9.60
C PRO A 262 -38.74 12.13 9.06
N TRP A 263 -38.70 11.78 7.76
CA TRP A 263 -37.52 11.19 7.12
C TRP A 263 -36.33 12.14 7.07
N PHE A 264 -36.53 13.46 7.12
CA PHE A 264 -35.44 14.44 7.17
C PHE A 264 -34.45 14.16 8.31
N LEU A 265 -34.95 13.71 9.47
CA LEU A 265 -34.12 13.38 10.62
C LEU A 265 -33.17 12.20 10.34
N LEU A 266 -33.59 11.22 9.54
CA LEU A 266 -32.73 10.11 9.12
C LEU A 266 -31.56 10.61 8.26
N TYR A 267 -31.82 11.48 7.28
CA TYR A 267 -30.76 12.05 6.44
C TYR A 267 -29.77 12.90 7.24
N MET A 268 -30.28 13.72 8.16
CA MET A 268 -29.45 14.48 9.11
C MET A 268 -28.55 13.56 9.93
N PHE A 269 -29.11 12.48 10.50
CA PHE A 269 -28.35 11.50 11.27
C PHE A 269 -27.27 10.82 10.42
N LEU A 270 -27.59 10.38 9.21
CA LEU A 270 -26.63 9.73 8.31
C LEU A 270 -25.51 10.68 7.89
N PHE A 271 -25.84 11.94 7.57
CA PHE A 271 -24.85 12.95 7.20
C PHE A 271 -23.89 13.26 8.36
N LEU A 272 -24.43 13.59 9.53
CA LEU A 272 -23.63 13.90 10.70
C LEU A 272 -22.83 12.68 11.19
N GLY A 273 -23.40 11.48 11.12
CA GLY A 273 -22.73 10.24 11.48
C GLY A 273 -21.55 9.94 10.56
N ALA A 274 -21.75 9.98 9.24
CA ALA A 274 -20.70 9.66 8.27
C ALA A 274 -19.53 10.67 8.31
N TYR A 275 -19.82 11.96 8.14
CA TYR A 275 -18.77 12.99 8.14
C TYR A 275 -18.17 13.22 9.54
N GLY A 276 -18.99 13.08 10.59
CA GLY A 276 -18.52 13.20 11.97
C GLY A 276 -17.57 12.08 12.36
N GLN A 277 -17.88 10.83 11.98
CA GLN A 277 -16.99 9.69 12.22
C GLN A 277 -15.69 9.81 11.42
N ASP A 278 -15.77 10.15 10.13
CA ASP A 278 -14.57 10.30 9.29
C ASP A 278 -13.67 11.45 9.77
N LEU A 279 -14.25 12.58 10.18
CA LEU A 279 -13.50 13.68 10.79
C LEU A 279 -12.86 13.27 12.11
N LEU A 280 -13.61 12.59 12.98
CA LEU A 280 -13.12 12.14 14.28
C LEU A 280 -11.91 11.21 14.10
N GLU A 281 -12.01 10.21 13.23
CA GLU A 281 -10.92 9.27 12.94
C GLU A 281 -9.68 10.00 12.42
N PHE A 282 -9.86 10.97 11.51
CA PHE A 282 -8.76 11.74 10.96
C PHE A 282 -8.03 12.58 12.02
N VAL A 283 -8.78 13.21 12.93
CA VAL A 283 -8.24 14.06 13.99
C VAL A 283 -7.58 13.24 15.11
N VAL A 284 -8.18 12.12 15.49
CA VAL A 284 -7.62 11.21 16.52
C VAL A 284 -6.23 10.72 16.13
N HIS A 285 -5.97 10.53 14.83
CA HIS A 285 -4.65 10.12 14.34
C HIS A 285 -3.71 11.31 14.07
N GLY A 286 -3.95 12.48 14.66
CA GLY A 286 -3.08 13.66 14.57
C GLY A 286 -3.30 14.52 13.31
N GLY A 287 -4.44 14.36 12.64
CA GLY A 287 -4.87 15.27 11.57
C GLY A 287 -5.49 16.56 12.13
N THR A 288 -5.57 17.60 11.30
CA THR A 288 -6.32 18.83 11.63
C THR A 288 -7.59 18.91 10.81
N ILE A 289 -8.59 19.66 11.28
CA ILE A 289 -9.85 19.89 10.53
C ILE A 289 -9.55 20.48 9.14
N GLN A 290 -8.57 21.39 9.05
CA GLN A 290 -8.18 22.00 7.78
C GLN A 290 -7.60 20.97 6.80
N ARG A 291 -6.76 20.04 7.29
CA ARG A 291 -6.18 18.98 6.47
C ARG A 291 -7.22 17.92 6.08
N TRP A 292 -8.14 17.60 6.98
CA TRP A 292 -9.30 16.75 6.68
C TRP A 292 -10.14 17.32 5.55
N TRP A 293 -10.43 18.62 5.59
CA TRP A 293 -11.19 19.29 4.53
C TRP A 293 -10.46 19.26 3.17
N SER A 294 -9.14 19.47 3.16
CA SER A 294 -8.32 19.32 1.95
C SER A 294 -8.35 17.90 1.41
N ASP A 295 -8.29 16.89 2.28
CA ASP A 295 -8.37 15.48 1.93
C ASP A 295 -9.73 15.09 1.31
N GLN A 296 -10.85 15.55 1.89
CA GLN A 296 -12.19 15.37 1.31
C GLN A 296 -12.29 15.99 -0.09
N ARG A 297 -11.78 17.22 -0.25
CA ARG A 297 -11.78 17.92 -1.54
C ARG A 297 -10.93 17.18 -2.58
N MET A 298 -9.75 16.70 -2.19
CA MET A 298 -8.88 15.93 -3.07
C MET A 298 -9.43 14.54 -3.39
N TRP A 299 -10.19 13.92 -2.50
CA TRP A 299 -10.91 12.67 -2.78
C TRP A 299 -11.92 12.85 -3.92
N ILE A 300 -12.72 13.94 -3.90
CA ILE A 300 -13.64 14.27 -5.00
C ILE A 300 -12.87 14.59 -6.28
N MET A 301 -11.80 15.41 -6.19
CA MET A 301 -10.99 15.77 -7.37
C MET A 301 -10.41 14.53 -8.06
N ARG A 302 -9.85 13.59 -7.30
CA ARG A 302 -9.34 12.31 -7.84
C ARG A 302 -10.45 11.48 -8.48
N GLY A 303 -11.60 11.37 -7.79
CA GLY A 303 -12.77 10.65 -8.29
C GLY A 303 -13.28 11.15 -9.64
N LEU A 304 -13.33 12.48 -9.83
CA LEU A 304 -13.79 13.10 -11.08
C LEU A 304 -12.71 13.22 -12.16
N SER A 305 -11.45 12.88 -11.87
CA SER A 305 -10.33 13.02 -12.80
C SER A 305 -9.56 11.70 -12.95
N CYS A 306 -8.48 11.50 -12.20
CA CYS A 306 -7.54 10.40 -12.40
C CYS A 306 -8.14 9.00 -12.22
N TYR A 307 -9.32 8.86 -11.60
CA TYR A 307 -10.04 7.57 -11.52
C TYR A 307 -10.95 7.31 -12.74
N ALA A 308 -11.36 8.36 -13.45
CA ALA A 308 -12.29 8.26 -14.58
C ALA A 308 -11.59 8.02 -15.92
N PHE A 309 -10.29 8.34 -16.03
CA PHE A 309 -9.55 8.36 -17.29
C PHE A 309 -8.34 7.43 -17.28
N ASP A 310 -8.29 6.49 -18.24
CA ASP A 310 -7.11 5.68 -18.59
C ASP A 310 -6.08 6.46 -19.41
#